data_AF-A0A0L7LPK9-F1
#
_entry.id   AF-A0A0L7LPK9-F1
#
_cell.length_a   1.000
_cell.length_b   1.000
_cell.length_c   1.000
_cell.angle_alpha   90.00
_cell.angle_beta   90.00
_cell.angle_gamma   90.00
#
_symmetry.space_group_name_H-M   'P 1'
#
loop_
_entity.id
_entity.type
_entity.pdbx_description
1 polymer ?
#
loop_
_entity_poly.entity_id
_entity_poly.type
_entity_poly.pdbx_seq_one_letter_code
_entity_poly.pdbx_strand_id
1 'polypeptide(L)'
;MHRLFTCQQSMLHSEMFSESQRHTMYYYMYNIPWWERYQPLSYALVTRSGDERQFADMVRRCNAVGVRIDAAKHMWPEDLRIIYDRLHNLSTDHGFPSNARPYIYQEVIDYGGEAISRDEYTPIGAVTEFKAGMELSGAFRGNNQLSDALTFIDNHDNERGHGGGGGILTYKEARPYKGAIAFLLAHPYGEPQIMSSFDFLDSEIGPPMDRDGNIISPNAAGSAALNDWWDNGSNQIAFCRGGRAFIASCQGKSVTVGGDGRAQIYVGSNEFDIMLAIHVGPE
;
A
#
# COMPACT_ATOMS: atom_id res chain seq x y z
N MET A 1 -4.79 -12.56 -10.59
CA MET A 1 -3.75 -11.66 -10.05
C MET A 1 -3.92 -10.28 -10.69
N HIS A 2 -4.77 -9.43 -10.10
CA HIS A 2 -4.87 -8.04 -10.54
C HIS A 2 -3.70 -7.29 -9.91
N ARG A 3 -2.78 -6.79 -10.74
CA ARG A 3 -1.73 -5.88 -10.27
C ARG A 3 -2.40 -4.53 -10.02
N LEU A 4 -2.62 -4.18 -8.76
CA LEU A 4 -3.06 -2.84 -8.37
C LEU A 4 -1.91 -1.89 -8.67
N PHE A 5 -2.00 -1.17 -9.79
CA PHE A 5 -1.10 -0.07 -10.10
C PHE A 5 -1.69 1.22 -9.53
N THR A 6 -0.97 1.86 -8.61
CA THR A 6 -1.31 3.19 -8.13
C THR A 6 -1.00 4.21 -9.23
N CYS A 7 -2.02 4.81 -9.82
CA CYS A 7 -1.89 5.98 -10.67
C CYS A 7 -2.35 7.17 -9.82
N GLN A 8 -1.44 7.63 -8.95
CA GLN A 8 -1.74 8.64 -7.92
C GLN A 8 -2.16 9.96 -8.57
N GLN A 9 -3.41 10.36 -8.34
CA GLN A 9 -3.99 11.61 -8.84
C GLN A 9 -3.36 12.78 -8.10
N SER A 10 -2.44 13.50 -8.73
CA SER A 10 -1.90 14.73 -8.16
C SER A 10 -2.14 15.94 -9.03
N MET A 11 -3.40 16.41 -9.16
CA MET A 11 -3.60 17.79 -9.64
C MET A 11 -4.85 18.54 -9.12
N LEU A 12 -5.48 18.19 -7.99
CA LEU A 12 -6.62 18.99 -7.48
C LEU A 12 -6.47 19.46 -6.04
N HIS A 13 -6.58 20.78 -5.85
CA HIS A 13 -6.58 21.46 -4.57
C HIS A 13 -7.93 22.10 -4.28
N SER A 14 -8.50 21.79 -3.12
CA SER A 14 -9.31 22.73 -2.36
C SER A 14 -9.20 22.39 -0.88
N GLU A 15 -8.63 23.30 -0.08
CA GLU A 15 -9.20 23.63 1.24
C GLU A 15 -8.59 24.93 1.81
N MET A 16 -9.41 25.62 2.60
CA MET A 16 -9.11 26.87 3.30
C MET A 16 -7.96 26.68 4.30
N PHE A 17 -6.73 27.07 3.93
CA PHE A 17 -5.68 27.40 4.88
C PHE A 17 -5.21 28.84 4.67
N SER A 18 -5.00 29.55 5.78
CA SER A 18 -4.85 31.00 5.84
C SER A 18 -3.62 31.54 5.08
N GLU A 19 -3.70 32.81 4.74
CA GLU A 19 -2.89 33.55 3.75
C GLU A 19 -1.38 33.73 4.07
N SER A 20 -0.80 32.96 5.00
CA SER A 20 0.56 33.17 5.51
C SER A 20 1.66 32.27 4.93
N GLN A 21 1.36 31.32 4.04
CA GLN A 21 2.35 30.38 3.46
C GLN A 21 2.72 30.69 1.99
N ARG A 22 2.52 31.93 1.52
CA ARG A 22 3.04 32.37 0.21
C ARG A 22 4.54 32.68 0.33
N HIS A 23 5.38 31.64 0.28
CA HIS A 23 6.72 31.60 -0.31
C HIS A 23 7.55 30.51 0.37
N THR A 24 7.73 29.39 -0.33
CA THR A 24 8.83 28.47 -0.04
C THR A 24 9.50 28.06 -1.33
N MET A 25 10.35 28.96 -1.83
CA MET A 25 11.41 28.63 -2.78
C MET A 25 12.56 28.03 -1.98
N TYR A 26 12.63 26.71 -1.86
CA TYR A 26 13.77 26.05 -1.23
C TYR A 26 14.88 25.76 -2.25
N TYR A 27 16.01 26.45 -2.04
CA TYR A 27 17.27 26.33 -2.76
C TYR A 27 18.05 25.05 -2.36
N TYR A 28 17.51 23.84 -2.55
CA TYR A 28 18.36 22.63 -2.51
C TYR A 28 17.83 21.55 -3.47
N MET A 29 18.52 21.38 -4.58
CA MET A 29 18.20 20.48 -5.70
C MET A 29 18.32 18.98 -5.37
N TYR A 30 18.51 18.60 -4.11
CA TYR A 30 18.87 17.24 -3.70
C TYR A 30 18.02 16.62 -2.59
N ASN A 31 16.97 17.30 -2.10
CA ASN A 31 16.11 16.75 -1.06
C ASN A 31 14.64 17.18 -1.25
N ILE A 32 14.04 16.71 -2.35
CA ILE A 32 12.63 16.98 -2.67
C ILE A 32 11.77 16.04 -1.82
N PRO A 33 10.91 16.57 -0.94
CA PRO A 33 9.99 15.76 -0.15
C PRO A 33 9.08 14.93 -1.05
N TRP A 34 8.85 13.68 -0.67
CA TRP A 34 8.02 12.76 -1.46
C TRP A 34 6.60 13.33 -1.68
N TRP A 35 6.00 13.93 -0.65
CA TRP A 35 4.64 14.47 -0.71
C TRP A 35 4.52 15.69 -1.62
N GLU A 36 5.60 16.37 -2.05
CA GLU A 36 5.46 17.52 -2.96
C GLU A 36 4.88 17.10 -4.33
N ARG A 37 4.95 15.80 -4.65
CA ARG A 37 4.32 15.26 -5.85
C ARG A 37 2.87 14.86 -5.61
N TYR A 38 2.44 14.69 -4.38
CA TYR A 38 1.18 14.01 -4.03
C TYR A 38 0.20 14.88 -3.25
N GLN A 39 0.67 15.86 -2.46
CA GLN A 39 -0.19 16.82 -1.78
C GLN A 39 -0.58 17.97 -2.70
N PRO A 40 -1.87 18.32 -2.75
CA PRO A 40 -2.29 19.46 -3.53
C PRO A 40 -1.89 20.75 -2.81
N LEU A 41 -1.40 21.75 -3.57
CA LEU A 41 -1.08 23.11 -3.13
C LEU A 41 -1.46 24.08 -4.27
N SER A 42 -2.45 24.95 -4.07
CA SER A 42 -2.89 26.07 -4.96
C SER A 42 -4.15 25.87 -5.85
N TYR A 43 -4.94 26.95 -5.97
CA TYR A 43 -6.10 27.11 -6.88
C TYR A 43 -5.73 27.41 -8.35
N ALA A 44 -4.44 27.51 -8.68
CA ALA A 44 -3.96 27.68 -10.04
C ALA A 44 -3.51 26.32 -10.62
N LEU A 45 -4.30 25.75 -11.55
CA LEU A 45 -4.03 24.47 -12.20
C LEU A 45 -2.97 24.58 -13.30
N VAL A 46 -1.81 25.14 -12.95
CA VAL A 46 -0.59 25.13 -13.78
C VAL A 46 0.58 24.84 -12.84
N THR A 47 1.08 23.60 -12.89
CA THR A 47 2.17 23.13 -12.01
C THR A 47 3.26 22.42 -12.82
N ARG A 48 4.34 21.98 -12.15
CA ARG A 48 5.35 21.08 -12.75
C ARG A 48 4.75 19.75 -13.26
N SER A 49 3.56 19.38 -12.78
CA SER A 49 2.85 18.14 -13.12
C SER A 49 1.81 18.33 -14.23
N GLY A 50 1.58 19.56 -14.70
CA GLY A 50 0.70 19.85 -15.84
C GLY A 50 -0.41 20.85 -15.55
N ASP A 51 -1.35 20.93 -16.49
CA ASP A 51 -2.54 21.78 -16.46
C ASP A 51 -3.85 20.99 -16.27
N GLU A 52 -4.98 21.70 -16.15
CA GLU A 52 -6.33 21.11 -16.00
C GLU A 52 -6.68 20.06 -17.07
N ARG A 53 -6.24 20.27 -18.32
CA ARG A 53 -6.54 19.32 -19.42
C ARG A 53 -5.71 18.06 -19.27
N GLN A 54 -4.45 18.21 -18.87
CA GLN A 54 -3.55 17.11 -18.57
C GLN A 54 -4.01 16.35 -17.32
N PHE A 55 -4.61 17.02 -16.35
CA PHE A 55 -5.29 16.38 -15.21
C PHE A 55 -6.45 15.51 -15.66
N ALA A 56 -7.37 16.07 -16.45
CA ALA A 56 -8.51 15.33 -16.95
C ALA A 56 -8.09 14.12 -17.81
N ASP A 57 -7.00 14.24 -18.58
CA ASP A 57 -6.43 13.11 -19.32
C ASP A 57 -5.81 12.03 -18.41
N MET A 58 -5.03 12.43 -17.40
CA MET A 58 -4.45 11.51 -16.42
C MET A 58 -5.55 10.76 -15.66
N VAL A 59 -6.58 11.45 -15.18
CA VAL A 59 -7.75 10.83 -14.52
C VAL A 59 -8.42 9.81 -15.45
N ARG A 60 -8.62 10.12 -16.73
CA ARG A 60 -9.21 9.16 -17.70
C ARG A 60 -8.33 7.92 -17.89
N ARG A 61 -7.00 8.09 -18.00
CA ARG A 61 -6.06 6.97 -18.17
C ARG A 61 -5.95 6.11 -16.91
N CYS A 62 -5.89 6.72 -15.73
CA CYS A 62 -5.90 6.00 -14.46
C CYS A 62 -7.23 5.22 -14.29
N ASN A 63 -8.37 5.84 -14.61
CA ASN A 63 -9.66 5.15 -14.51
C ASN A 63 -9.82 3.98 -15.48
N ALA A 64 -9.18 4.03 -16.65
CA ALA A 64 -9.18 2.91 -17.60
C ALA A 64 -8.51 1.63 -17.04
N VAL A 65 -7.75 1.74 -15.94
CA VAL A 65 -7.02 0.63 -15.33
C VAL A 65 -7.39 0.35 -13.86
N GLY A 66 -8.47 0.97 -13.34
CA GLY A 66 -9.04 0.66 -12.01
C GLY A 66 -8.22 1.21 -10.83
N VAL A 67 -8.15 2.54 -10.72
CA VAL A 67 -7.19 3.26 -9.87
C VAL A 67 -7.82 3.90 -8.63
N ARG A 68 -7.04 3.90 -7.53
CA ARG A 68 -7.25 4.63 -6.27
C ARG A 68 -7.55 6.13 -6.47
N ILE A 69 -8.54 6.65 -5.75
CA ILE A 69 -8.77 8.09 -5.62
C ILE A 69 -8.12 8.58 -4.31
N ASP A 70 -7.15 9.48 -4.47
CA ASP A 70 -6.40 10.11 -3.37
C ASP A 70 -7.24 11.23 -2.74
N ALA A 71 -7.09 11.45 -1.42
CA ALA A 71 -7.69 12.58 -0.70
C ALA A 71 -9.22 12.73 -0.86
N ALA A 72 -9.97 11.62 -1.00
CA ALA A 72 -11.40 11.64 -1.28
C ALA A 72 -12.22 12.40 -0.21
N LYS A 73 -11.76 12.37 1.05
CA LYS A 73 -12.36 13.12 2.17
C LYS A 73 -12.51 14.63 1.90
N HIS A 74 -11.67 15.21 1.05
CA HIS A 74 -11.66 16.63 0.73
C HIS A 74 -12.47 16.98 -0.53
N MET A 75 -13.26 16.03 -1.05
CA MET A 75 -14.15 16.22 -2.18
C MET A 75 -15.57 15.85 -1.79
N TRP A 76 -16.57 16.63 -2.23
CA TRP A 76 -17.96 16.30 -1.95
C TRP A 76 -18.31 14.94 -2.57
N PRO A 77 -18.95 14.00 -1.82
CA PRO A 77 -19.35 12.70 -2.35
C PRO A 77 -20.19 12.79 -3.63
N GLU A 78 -21.01 13.83 -3.75
CA GLU A 78 -21.85 14.07 -4.92
C GLU A 78 -21.04 14.41 -6.19
N ASP A 79 -19.97 15.19 -6.05
CA ASP A 79 -19.08 15.52 -7.17
C ASP A 79 -18.31 14.27 -7.62
N LEU A 80 -17.85 13.45 -6.67
CA LEU A 80 -17.21 12.17 -6.94
C LEU A 80 -18.17 11.20 -7.66
N ARG A 81 -19.42 11.13 -7.24
CA ARG A 81 -20.45 10.31 -7.89
C ARG A 81 -20.62 10.69 -9.36
N ILE A 82 -20.69 11.99 -9.67
CA ILE A 82 -20.79 12.48 -11.06
C ILE A 82 -19.57 12.07 -11.90
N ILE A 83 -18.37 12.09 -11.31
CA ILE A 83 -17.14 11.64 -11.96
C ILE A 83 -17.21 10.13 -12.21
N TYR A 84 -17.58 9.34 -11.21
CA TYR A 84 -17.65 7.88 -11.28
C TYR A 84 -18.69 7.39 -12.29
N ASP A 85 -19.86 8.04 -12.36
CA ASP A 85 -20.92 7.73 -13.32
C ASP A 85 -20.47 7.92 -14.77
N ARG A 86 -19.50 8.82 -15.01
CA ARG A 86 -18.95 9.12 -16.34
C ARG A 86 -17.80 8.21 -16.75
N LEU A 87 -17.33 7.31 -15.89
CA LEU A 87 -16.23 6.41 -16.24
C LEU A 87 -16.65 5.45 -17.36
N HIS A 88 -15.71 5.11 -18.23
CA HIS A 88 -15.90 4.03 -19.20
C HIS A 88 -15.83 2.66 -18.51
N ASN A 89 -16.42 1.66 -19.14
CA ASN A 89 -16.19 0.27 -18.75
C ASN A 89 -14.74 -0.12 -19.07
N LEU A 90 -14.21 -1.08 -18.31
CA LEU A 90 -12.87 -1.63 -18.50
C LEU A 90 -12.76 -2.31 -19.87
N SER A 91 -11.58 -2.20 -20.50
CA SER A 91 -11.36 -2.72 -21.84
C SER A 91 -11.32 -4.26 -21.87
N THR A 92 -12.13 -4.85 -22.74
CA THR A 92 -12.09 -6.30 -23.00
C THR A 92 -10.77 -6.76 -23.60
N ASP A 93 -10.00 -5.85 -24.21
CA ASP A 93 -8.68 -6.17 -24.79
C ASP A 93 -7.66 -6.57 -23.71
N HIS A 94 -7.91 -6.17 -22.46
CA HIS A 94 -7.10 -6.55 -21.31
C HIS A 94 -7.67 -7.76 -20.54
N GLY A 95 -8.63 -8.48 -21.14
CA GLY A 95 -9.24 -9.67 -20.56
C GLY A 95 -10.34 -9.39 -19.54
N PHE A 96 -10.82 -8.15 -19.43
CA PHE A 96 -11.97 -7.83 -18.60
C PHE A 96 -13.29 -8.30 -19.25
N PRO A 97 -14.28 -8.75 -18.47
CA PRO A 97 -15.60 -9.05 -18.99
C PRO A 97 -16.25 -7.83 -19.66
N SER A 98 -17.12 -8.08 -20.65
CA SER A 98 -17.96 -7.00 -21.22
C SER A 98 -18.77 -6.32 -20.12
N ASN A 99 -18.82 -5.00 -20.14
CA ASN A 99 -19.48 -4.14 -19.15
C ASN A 99 -18.85 -4.15 -17.74
N ALA A 100 -17.63 -4.68 -17.58
CA ALA A 100 -16.91 -4.56 -16.32
C ALA A 100 -16.70 -3.08 -15.97
N ARG A 101 -17.13 -2.66 -14.78
CA ARG A 101 -16.88 -1.31 -14.27
C ARG A 101 -15.51 -1.25 -13.57
N PRO A 102 -14.83 -0.10 -13.58
CA PRO A 102 -13.64 0.09 -12.77
C PRO A 102 -13.99 -0.11 -11.28
N TYR A 103 -13.12 -0.80 -10.56
CA TYR A 103 -13.22 -0.88 -9.10
C TYR A 103 -12.72 0.42 -8.49
N ILE A 104 -13.57 1.07 -7.69
CA ILE A 104 -13.27 2.35 -7.04
C ILE A 104 -13.05 2.11 -5.55
N TYR A 105 -11.90 2.57 -5.06
CA TYR A 105 -11.61 2.64 -3.64
C TYR A 105 -11.00 4.00 -3.30
N GLN A 106 -11.48 4.56 -2.18
CA GLN A 106 -11.35 5.97 -1.84
C GLN A 106 -10.58 6.13 -0.54
N GLU A 107 -9.61 7.03 -0.52
CA GLU A 107 -8.95 7.42 0.70
C GLU A 107 -9.83 8.38 1.51
N VAL A 108 -10.42 7.87 2.59
CA VAL A 108 -11.13 8.67 3.59
C VAL A 108 -10.55 8.33 4.96
N ILE A 109 -9.71 9.22 5.47
CA ILE A 109 -9.12 9.09 6.81
C ILE A 109 -10.21 9.41 7.83
N ASP A 110 -10.80 8.39 8.45
CA ASP A 110 -11.83 8.57 9.48
C ASP A 110 -11.52 7.72 10.71
N TYR A 111 -11.04 8.38 11.77
CA TYR A 111 -10.82 7.78 13.09
C TYR A 111 -12.03 7.94 14.03
N GLY A 112 -13.11 8.59 13.57
CA GLY A 112 -14.26 9.01 14.37
C GLY A 112 -14.06 10.37 15.05
N GLY A 113 -15.17 11.04 15.39
CA GLY A 113 -15.15 12.32 16.11
C GLY A 113 -14.97 13.56 15.23
N GLU A 114 -14.99 13.40 13.91
CA GLU A 114 -14.97 14.49 12.93
C GLU A 114 -16.33 14.69 12.26
N ALA A 115 -16.50 15.83 11.56
CA ALA A 115 -17.76 16.17 10.88
C ALA A 115 -18.02 15.33 9.62
N ILE A 116 -16.96 14.85 8.97
CA ILE A 116 -17.01 14.03 7.76
C ILE A 116 -16.80 12.57 8.15
N SER A 117 -17.73 11.70 7.76
CA SER A 117 -17.67 10.26 8.01
C SER A 117 -17.33 9.50 6.74
N ARG A 118 -16.59 8.38 6.89
CA ARG A 118 -16.39 7.40 5.82
C ARG A 118 -17.70 6.89 5.22
N ASP A 119 -18.77 6.82 6.01
CA ASP A 119 -20.02 6.21 5.61
C ASP A 119 -20.71 7.01 4.49
N GLU A 120 -20.40 8.30 4.38
CA GLU A 120 -20.85 9.18 3.29
C GLU A 120 -20.30 8.76 1.91
N TYR A 121 -19.18 8.04 1.88
CA TYR A 121 -18.48 7.63 0.65
C TYR A 121 -18.71 6.16 0.27
N THR A 122 -19.22 5.35 1.21
CA THR A 122 -19.52 3.93 0.97
C THR A 122 -20.54 3.65 -0.14
N PRO A 123 -21.55 4.51 -0.42
CA PRO A 123 -22.49 4.25 -1.52
C PRO A 123 -21.88 4.41 -2.91
N ILE A 124 -20.73 5.09 -3.02
CA ILE A 124 -20.11 5.48 -4.30
C ILE A 124 -18.81 4.74 -4.59
N GLY A 125 -18.34 3.88 -3.68
CA GLY A 125 -17.15 3.06 -3.86
C GLY A 125 -16.69 2.44 -2.54
N ALA A 126 -15.68 1.58 -2.62
CA ALA A 126 -14.98 1.11 -1.42
C ALA A 126 -14.26 2.29 -0.72
N VAL A 127 -14.01 2.16 0.58
CA VAL A 127 -13.37 3.20 1.39
C VAL A 127 -12.27 2.56 2.24
N THR A 128 -11.14 3.24 2.36
CA THR A 128 -10.01 2.82 3.22
C THR A 128 -10.41 2.76 4.69
N GLU A 129 -10.22 1.61 5.35
CA GLU A 129 -10.45 1.46 6.78
C GLU A 129 -9.18 1.80 7.58
N PHE A 130 -9.00 3.07 7.93
CA PHE A 130 -7.83 3.51 8.70
C PHE A 130 -7.83 3.03 10.16
N LYS A 131 -9.00 2.69 10.73
CA LYS A 131 -9.07 2.12 12.09
C LYS A 131 -8.46 0.72 12.16
N ALA A 132 -8.54 -0.04 11.07
CA ALA A 132 -7.99 -1.38 10.96
C ALA A 132 -6.50 -1.44 11.33
N GLY A 133 -5.72 -0.57 10.68
CA GLY A 133 -4.28 -0.50 10.89
C GLY A 133 -3.94 -0.21 12.34
N MET A 134 -4.66 0.72 12.99
CA MET A 134 -4.45 1.07 14.40
C MET A 134 -4.81 -0.09 15.33
N GLU A 135 -5.98 -0.69 15.16
CA GLU A 135 -6.46 -1.79 16.03
C GLU A 135 -5.54 -3.00 15.94
N LEU A 136 -5.10 -3.39 14.73
CA LEU A 136 -4.11 -4.45 14.55
C LEU A 136 -2.76 -4.11 15.15
N SER A 137 -2.30 -2.89 14.93
CA SER A 137 -1.01 -2.47 15.44
C SER A 137 -0.98 -2.44 16.96
N GLY A 138 -2.10 -2.12 17.60
CA GLY A 138 -2.26 -2.29 19.04
C GLY A 138 -2.29 -3.76 19.45
N ALA A 139 -3.09 -4.58 18.78
CA ALA A 139 -3.31 -5.97 19.18
C ALA A 139 -2.05 -6.82 19.06
N PHE A 140 -1.29 -6.63 17.97
CA PHE A 140 -0.01 -7.31 17.74
C PHE A 140 1.15 -6.77 18.59
N ARG A 141 0.97 -5.60 19.24
CA ARG A 141 1.84 -5.13 20.33
C ARG A 141 1.35 -5.54 21.72
N GLY A 142 0.19 -6.20 21.82
CA GLY A 142 -0.40 -6.66 23.08
C GLY A 142 -1.18 -5.58 23.85
N ASN A 143 -1.55 -4.46 23.19
CA ASN A 143 -2.22 -3.34 23.85
C ASN A 143 -3.75 -3.50 23.94
N ASN A 144 -4.35 -4.32 23.08
CA ASN A 144 -5.79 -4.57 22.97
C ASN A 144 -6.06 -5.97 22.39
N GLN A 145 -7.32 -6.40 22.39
CA GLN A 145 -7.76 -7.64 21.74
C GLN A 145 -8.09 -7.38 20.27
N LEU A 146 -7.96 -8.40 19.42
CA LEU A 146 -8.36 -8.32 18.01
C LEU A 146 -9.87 -8.11 17.89
N SER A 147 -10.29 -7.18 17.03
CA SER A 147 -11.67 -6.93 16.66
C SER A 147 -11.85 -6.96 15.13
N ASP A 148 -13.10 -7.11 14.67
CA ASP A 148 -13.44 -7.24 13.25
C ASP A 148 -13.31 -5.88 12.54
N ALA A 149 -12.37 -5.74 11.60
CA ALA A 149 -12.48 -4.95 10.36
C ALA A 149 -11.12 -4.58 9.76
N LEU A 150 -10.58 -5.27 8.74
CA LEU A 150 -9.19 -5.01 8.32
C LEU A 150 -8.93 -5.11 6.81
N THR A 151 -8.45 -4.04 6.18
CA THR A 151 -8.12 -3.99 4.73
C THR A 151 -6.65 -3.68 4.44
N PHE A 152 -5.89 -3.10 5.38
CA PHE A 152 -4.44 -2.88 5.30
C PHE A 152 -3.86 -2.68 6.71
N ILE A 153 -2.56 -2.94 6.91
CA ILE A 153 -1.85 -2.63 8.17
C ILE A 153 -1.37 -1.19 8.13
N ASP A 154 -0.52 -0.91 7.16
CA ASP A 154 0.10 0.38 6.87
C ASP A 154 -0.19 0.80 5.43
N ASN A 155 0.00 2.09 5.17
CA ASN A 155 0.03 2.69 3.85
C ASN A 155 1.23 3.64 3.77
N HIS A 156 1.44 4.24 2.60
CA HIS A 156 2.57 5.13 2.35
C HIS A 156 2.63 6.39 3.24
N ASP A 157 1.52 6.83 3.84
CA ASP A 157 1.48 7.97 4.75
C ASP A 157 1.79 7.56 6.18
N ASN A 158 1.03 6.59 6.70
CA ASN A 158 1.06 6.24 8.11
C ASN A 158 2.32 5.42 8.48
N GLU A 159 2.99 4.79 7.50
CA GLU A 159 4.32 4.19 7.73
C GLU A 159 5.37 5.26 8.07
N ARG A 160 5.11 6.52 7.68
CA ARG A 160 5.94 7.70 7.93
C ARG A 160 5.44 8.55 9.10
N GLY A 161 4.32 8.16 9.71
CA GLY A 161 3.62 8.94 10.73
C GLY A 161 2.79 10.11 10.19
N HIS A 162 2.53 10.14 8.87
CA HIS A 162 1.67 11.12 8.23
C HIS A 162 0.21 10.65 8.18
N GLY A 163 -0.73 11.52 7.80
CA GLY A 163 -2.14 11.13 7.61
C GLY A 163 -2.93 10.90 8.91
N GLY A 164 -2.54 11.56 10.01
CA GLY A 164 -3.27 11.52 11.28
C GLY A 164 -3.08 10.25 12.12
N GLY A 165 -2.29 9.29 11.63
CA GLY A 165 -1.99 8.03 12.32
C GLY A 165 -0.50 7.85 12.57
N GLY A 166 -0.07 8.05 13.83
CA GLY A 166 1.22 7.57 14.33
C GLY A 166 1.06 6.23 15.02
N GLY A 167 2.11 5.41 15.07
CA GLY A 167 2.10 4.16 15.82
C GLY A 167 1.45 2.97 15.10
N ILE A 168 1.48 2.94 13.77
CA ILE A 168 1.13 1.77 12.97
C ILE A 168 2.33 0.80 12.89
N LEU A 169 2.09 -0.50 12.76
CA LEU A 169 3.13 -1.49 12.47
C LEU A 169 3.63 -1.31 11.04
N THR A 170 4.95 -1.32 10.86
CA THR A 170 5.59 -1.22 9.56
C THR A 170 6.66 -2.28 9.40
N TYR A 171 7.31 -2.33 8.24
CA TYR A 171 8.49 -3.18 8.02
C TYR A 171 9.62 -2.98 9.05
N LYS A 172 9.67 -1.81 9.74
CA LYS A 172 10.64 -1.50 10.80
C LYS A 172 10.41 -2.31 12.08
N GLU A 173 9.20 -2.84 12.28
CA GLU A 173 8.83 -3.79 13.33
C GLU A 173 8.49 -5.16 12.73
N ALA A 174 9.43 -5.74 11.97
CA ALA A 174 9.20 -6.88 11.08
C ALA A 174 8.47 -8.09 11.72
N ARG A 175 8.75 -8.40 12.98
CA ARG A 175 8.20 -9.60 13.65
C ARG A 175 6.68 -9.49 13.90
N PRO A 176 6.17 -8.50 14.65
CA PRO A 176 4.73 -8.29 14.78
C PRO A 176 4.06 -7.90 13.46
N TYR A 177 4.75 -7.18 12.56
CA TYR A 177 4.22 -6.80 11.25
C TYR A 177 3.88 -8.00 10.36
N LYS A 178 4.77 -9.01 10.28
CA LYS A 178 4.48 -10.27 9.56
C LYS A 178 3.29 -11.02 10.14
N GLY A 179 3.14 -11.02 11.47
CA GLY A 179 1.97 -11.61 12.11
C GLY A 179 0.67 -10.90 11.75
N ALA A 180 0.70 -9.56 11.73
CA ALA A 180 -0.46 -8.76 11.35
C ALA A 180 -0.85 -8.98 9.87
N ILE A 181 0.13 -9.05 8.95
CA ILE A 181 -0.13 -9.39 7.54
C ILE A 181 -0.70 -10.81 7.41
N ALA A 182 -0.12 -11.79 8.12
CA ALA A 182 -0.63 -13.16 8.08
C ALA A 182 -2.09 -13.24 8.55
N PHE A 183 -2.45 -12.51 9.60
CA PHE A 183 -3.83 -12.39 10.06
C PHE A 183 -4.72 -11.72 9.01
N LEU A 184 -4.30 -10.58 8.45
CA LEU A 184 -5.02 -9.85 7.41
C LEU A 184 -5.34 -10.75 6.21
N LEU A 185 -4.38 -11.57 5.75
CA LEU A 185 -4.57 -12.47 4.61
C LEU A 185 -5.39 -13.72 4.92
N ALA A 186 -5.40 -14.17 6.17
CA ALA A 186 -6.20 -15.32 6.61
C ALA A 186 -7.65 -14.94 6.95
N HIS A 187 -7.90 -13.67 7.28
CA HIS A 187 -9.21 -13.18 7.69
C HIS A 187 -10.09 -12.84 6.47
N PRO A 188 -11.38 -13.22 6.43
CA PRO A 188 -12.25 -13.00 5.26
C PRO A 188 -12.79 -11.57 5.14
N TYR A 189 -12.34 -10.65 6.00
CA TYR A 189 -12.91 -9.30 6.04
C TYR A 189 -12.22 -8.41 5.01
N GLY A 190 -13.02 -7.77 4.15
CA GLY A 190 -12.52 -6.78 3.20
C GLY A 190 -11.61 -7.36 2.12
N GLU A 191 -11.01 -6.47 1.33
CA GLU A 191 -10.02 -6.83 0.32
C GLU A 191 -8.62 -6.41 0.83
N PRO A 192 -7.70 -7.36 1.06
CA PRO A 192 -6.41 -7.05 1.67
C PRO A 192 -5.48 -6.29 0.71
N GLN A 193 -4.91 -5.19 1.20
CA GLN A 193 -3.85 -4.44 0.54
C GLN A 193 -2.55 -4.58 1.34
N ILE A 194 -1.48 -4.95 0.63
CA ILE A 194 -0.14 -5.14 1.22
C ILE A 194 0.76 -4.00 0.73
N MET A 195 1.41 -3.31 1.67
CA MET A 195 2.38 -2.27 1.35
C MET A 195 3.71 -2.88 0.85
N SER A 196 4.33 -2.22 -0.13
CA SER A 196 5.68 -2.56 -0.60
C SER A 196 6.52 -1.29 -0.58
N SER A 197 7.25 -1.11 0.51
CA SER A 197 8.00 0.11 0.81
C SER A 197 9.43 0.08 0.25
N PHE A 198 10.05 1.24 0.18
CA PHE A 198 11.50 1.39 0.11
C PHE A 198 12.03 1.81 1.48
N ASP A 199 13.31 1.55 1.76
CA ASP A 199 13.89 1.92 3.05
C ASP A 199 14.05 3.44 3.18
N PHE A 200 13.67 4.00 4.33
CA PHE A 200 13.79 5.42 4.63
C PHE A 200 14.15 5.68 6.10
N LEU A 201 15.09 6.60 6.33
CA LEU A 201 15.45 7.10 7.66
C LEU A 201 14.73 8.39 8.02
N ASP A 202 14.31 9.15 7.02
CA ASP A 202 13.65 10.45 7.11
C ASP A 202 12.25 10.33 6.49
N SER A 203 11.22 10.87 7.15
CA SER A 203 9.82 10.78 6.68
C SER A 203 9.61 11.47 5.33
N GLU A 204 10.47 12.42 4.98
CA GLU A 204 10.37 13.28 3.81
C GLU A 204 11.08 12.67 2.59
N ILE A 205 11.98 11.71 2.79
CA ILE A 205 12.82 11.23 1.68
C ILE A 205 11.98 10.53 0.60
N GLY A 206 12.26 10.91 -0.64
CA GLY A 206 11.75 10.24 -1.83
C GLY A 206 12.34 8.85 -2.04
N PRO A 207 11.88 8.12 -3.07
CA PRO A 207 12.43 6.81 -3.43
C PRO A 207 13.92 6.91 -3.80
N PRO A 208 14.67 5.79 -3.80
CA PRO A 208 16.03 5.76 -4.31
C PRO A 208 16.13 6.36 -5.71
N MET A 209 17.06 7.30 -5.92
CA MET A 209 17.25 8.02 -7.18
C MET A 209 18.72 8.12 -7.56
N ASP A 210 19.00 8.28 -8.86
CA ASP A 210 20.32 8.69 -9.35
C ASP A 210 20.56 10.19 -9.14
N ARG A 211 21.76 10.67 -9.51
CA ARG A 211 22.15 12.08 -9.37
C ARG A 211 21.30 13.06 -10.18
N ASP A 212 20.60 12.56 -11.20
CA ASP A 212 19.79 13.33 -12.13
C ASP A 212 18.30 13.31 -11.71
N GLY A 213 17.97 12.65 -10.59
CA GLY A 213 16.62 12.57 -10.04
C GLY A 213 15.76 11.46 -10.65
N ASN A 214 16.33 10.53 -11.41
CA ASN A 214 15.59 9.39 -11.95
C ASN A 214 15.47 8.29 -10.89
N ILE A 215 14.27 7.72 -10.72
CA ILE A 215 14.03 6.61 -9.80
C ILE A 215 14.82 5.39 -10.28
N ILE A 216 15.62 4.81 -9.38
CA ILE A 216 16.38 3.59 -9.65
C ILE A 216 15.62 2.37 -9.14
N SER A 217 15.71 1.27 -9.89
CA SER A 217 15.10 0.00 -9.49
C SER A 217 15.71 -0.50 -8.18
N PRO A 218 14.91 -1.10 -7.27
CA PRO A 218 15.41 -1.68 -6.00
C PRO A 218 16.21 -2.99 -6.20
N ASN A 219 16.80 -3.21 -7.37
CA ASN A 219 17.57 -4.40 -7.67
C ASN A 219 18.96 -4.31 -7.02
N ALA A 220 19.07 -4.76 -5.77
CA ALA A 220 20.33 -4.81 -5.02
C ALA A 220 21.43 -5.63 -5.74
N ALA A 221 21.05 -6.62 -6.56
CA ALA A 221 21.97 -7.40 -7.37
C ALA A 221 22.43 -6.67 -8.66
N GLY A 222 21.69 -5.64 -9.09
CA GLY A 222 21.95 -4.91 -10.34
C GLY A 222 22.08 -5.85 -11.55
N SER A 223 23.13 -5.62 -12.34
CA SER A 223 23.50 -6.43 -13.51
C SER A 223 24.38 -7.64 -13.18
N ALA A 224 24.60 -7.99 -11.92
CA ALA A 224 25.47 -9.12 -11.55
C ALA A 224 24.94 -10.42 -12.16
N ALA A 225 25.81 -11.28 -12.69
CA ALA A 225 25.40 -12.58 -13.19
C ALA A 225 24.93 -13.49 -12.03
N LEU A 226 24.09 -14.48 -12.34
CA LEU A 226 23.81 -15.58 -11.42
C LEU A 226 25.05 -16.48 -11.33
N ASN A 227 25.43 -16.86 -10.11
CA ASN A 227 26.52 -17.80 -9.82
C ASN A 227 26.18 -18.63 -8.58
N ASP A 228 27.01 -19.63 -8.29
CA ASP A 228 26.89 -20.52 -7.12
C ASP A 228 25.49 -21.13 -6.96
N TRP A 229 24.90 -21.57 -8.08
CA TRP A 229 23.65 -22.33 -8.06
C TRP A 229 23.86 -23.64 -7.31
N TRP A 230 22.95 -23.92 -6.38
CA TRP A 230 22.85 -25.17 -5.66
C TRP A 230 21.39 -25.58 -5.56
N ASP A 231 21.12 -26.87 -5.77
CA ASP A 231 19.84 -27.49 -5.47
C ASP A 231 20.06 -28.87 -4.86
N ASN A 232 19.11 -29.34 -4.07
CA ASN A 232 19.14 -30.67 -3.47
C ASN A 232 18.38 -31.73 -4.29
N GLY A 233 18.02 -31.44 -5.56
CA GLY A 233 17.16 -32.30 -6.38
C GLY A 233 15.71 -32.40 -5.90
N SER A 234 15.29 -31.56 -4.94
CA SER A 234 13.94 -31.49 -4.38
C SER A 234 13.49 -30.02 -4.29
N ASN A 235 13.08 -29.54 -3.12
CA ASN A 235 12.50 -28.20 -2.92
C ASN A 235 13.44 -27.21 -2.19
N GLN A 236 14.73 -27.47 -2.15
CA GLN A 236 15.71 -26.50 -1.63
C GLN A 236 16.62 -26.04 -2.77
N ILE A 237 16.73 -24.72 -2.90
CA ILE A 237 17.60 -24.06 -3.87
C ILE A 237 18.37 -22.95 -3.18
N ALA A 238 19.57 -22.66 -3.65
CA ALA A 238 20.33 -21.49 -3.29
C ALA A 238 21.11 -20.95 -4.50
N PHE A 239 21.30 -19.64 -4.58
CA PHE A 239 22.16 -19.03 -5.59
C PHE A 239 22.66 -17.64 -5.15
N CYS A 240 23.76 -17.23 -5.76
CA CYS A 240 24.35 -15.90 -5.64
C CYS A 240 24.06 -15.04 -6.88
N ARG A 241 24.17 -13.73 -6.72
CA ARG A 241 24.28 -12.74 -7.80
C ARG A 241 25.58 -11.95 -7.61
N GLY A 242 26.68 -12.49 -8.14
CA GLY A 242 28.05 -12.10 -7.79
C GLY A 242 28.28 -12.10 -6.28
N GLY A 243 29.00 -11.09 -5.78
CA GLY A 243 29.09 -10.78 -4.34
C GLY A 243 28.02 -9.79 -3.84
N ARG A 244 26.89 -9.62 -4.56
CA ARG A 244 25.89 -8.57 -4.27
C ARG A 244 24.62 -9.06 -3.63
N ALA A 245 24.20 -10.29 -3.91
CA ALA A 245 23.02 -10.88 -3.29
C ALA A 245 23.18 -12.40 -3.17
N PHE A 246 22.56 -12.96 -2.15
CA PHE A 246 22.47 -14.38 -1.92
C PHE A 246 21.03 -14.72 -1.54
N ILE A 247 20.48 -15.77 -2.14
CA ILE A 247 19.18 -16.33 -1.80
C ILE A 247 19.38 -17.80 -1.47
N ALA A 248 18.78 -18.24 -0.36
CA ALA A 248 18.64 -19.65 -0.02
C ALA A 248 17.19 -19.89 0.42
N SER A 249 16.57 -20.93 -0.13
CA SER A 249 15.25 -21.41 0.28
C SER A 249 15.41 -22.72 1.04
N CYS A 250 14.93 -22.74 2.28
CA CYS A 250 14.95 -23.91 3.17
C CYS A 250 13.50 -24.35 3.45
N GLN A 251 13.27 -25.65 3.67
CA GLN A 251 11.97 -26.13 4.14
C GLN A 251 11.65 -25.56 5.52
N GLY A 252 10.39 -25.17 5.73
CA GLY A 252 9.87 -24.67 6.99
C GLY A 252 9.46 -25.78 7.98
N LYS A 253 8.66 -25.42 8.98
CA LYS A 253 8.08 -26.36 9.94
C LYS A 253 7.06 -27.28 9.26
N SER A 254 6.99 -28.54 9.70
CA SER A 254 5.93 -29.48 9.32
C SER A 254 4.93 -29.68 10.46
N VAL A 255 3.64 -29.78 10.13
CA VAL A 255 2.57 -30.15 11.05
C VAL A 255 1.93 -31.46 10.59
N THR A 256 1.86 -32.45 11.48
CA THR A 256 1.11 -33.68 11.21
C THR A 256 -0.31 -33.56 11.75
N VAL A 257 -1.29 -33.72 10.87
CA VAL A 257 -2.72 -33.77 11.22
C VAL A 257 -3.17 -35.23 11.29
N GLY A 258 -3.73 -35.63 12.42
CA GLY A 258 -4.27 -36.97 12.63
C GLY A 258 -5.51 -37.23 11.76
N GLY A 259 -5.90 -38.50 11.65
CA GLY A 259 -7.11 -38.89 10.89
C GLY A 259 -8.42 -38.36 11.48
N ASP A 260 -8.39 -37.79 12.69
CA ASP A 260 -9.48 -37.08 13.35
C ASP A 260 -9.49 -35.56 13.07
N GLY A 261 -8.57 -35.07 12.22
CA GLY A 261 -8.43 -33.66 11.88
C GLY A 261 -7.69 -32.82 12.94
N ARG A 262 -7.11 -33.44 13.98
CA ARG A 262 -6.39 -32.72 15.05
C ARG A 262 -4.89 -32.74 14.84
N ALA A 263 -4.22 -31.68 15.27
CA ALA A 263 -2.76 -31.57 15.25
C ALA A 263 -2.25 -30.93 16.55
N GLN A 264 -1.05 -31.30 16.96
CA GLN A 264 -0.33 -30.60 18.01
C GLN A 264 0.45 -29.44 17.39
N ILE A 265 0.13 -28.21 17.81
CA ILE A 265 0.74 -26.99 17.27
C ILE A 265 1.62 -26.36 18.34
N TYR A 266 2.87 -26.05 17.97
CA TYR A 266 3.80 -25.31 18.81
C TYR A 266 4.43 -24.17 18.03
N VAL A 267 4.21 -22.95 18.52
CA VAL A 267 4.88 -21.72 18.07
C VAL A 267 5.48 -21.07 19.31
N GLY A 268 6.79 -21.17 19.43
CA GLY A 268 7.53 -20.62 20.56
C GLY A 268 7.58 -19.09 20.53
N SER A 269 7.53 -18.47 21.71
CA SER A 269 7.64 -17.01 21.86
C SER A 269 9.01 -16.44 21.45
N ASN A 270 10.02 -17.28 21.25
CA ASN A 270 11.37 -16.88 20.81
C ASN A 270 11.65 -17.22 19.34
N GLU A 271 10.65 -17.72 18.60
CA GLU A 271 10.82 -18.02 17.19
C GLU A 271 10.89 -16.75 16.32
N PHE A 272 11.47 -16.89 15.13
CA PHE A 272 11.63 -15.76 14.20
C PHE A 272 10.29 -15.12 13.80
N ASP A 273 9.28 -15.98 13.60
CA ASP A 273 7.89 -15.59 13.31
C ASP A 273 6.97 -15.98 14.46
N ILE A 274 5.88 -15.21 14.63
CA ILE A 274 4.88 -15.42 15.70
C ILE A 274 3.64 -16.19 15.23
N MET A 275 3.60 -16.57 13.95
CA MET A 275 2.46 -17.25 13.35
C MET A 275 2.90 -18.49 12.59
N LEU A 276 2.01 -19.47 12.57
CA LEU A 276 2.10 -20.68 11.76
C LEU A 276 0.81 -20.77 10.95
N ALA A 277 0.93 -20.89 9.64
CA ALA A 277 -0.19 -21.12 8.73
C ALA A 277 -0.02 -22.48 8.05
N ILE A 278 -1.10 -23.25 7.98
CA ILE A 278 -1.18 -24.51 7.21
C ILE A 278 -2.45 -24.47 6.36
N HIS A 279 -2.38 -24.95 5.13
CA HIS A 279 -3.55 -25.04 4.24
C HIS A 279 -3.55 -26.36 3.46
N VAL A 280 -4.71 -26.72 2.90
CA VAL A 280 -4.81 -27.82 1.95
C VAL A 280 -4.55 -27.26 0.55
N GLY A 281 -3.67 -27.90 -0.22
CA GLY A 281 -3.36 -27.51 -1.60
C GLY A 281 -1.88 -27.58 -1.92
N PRO A 282 -1.50 -27.46 -3.21
CA PRO A 282 -0.10 -27.30 -3.59
C PRO A 282 0.45 -25.97 -3.03
N GLU A 283 1.71 -26.00 -2.60
CA GLU A 283 2.55 -24.81 -2.40
C GLU A 283 2.98 -24.21 -3.75
#